data_AF-A0A8J2J592-F1
#
_entry.id   AF-A0A8J2J592-F1
#
_cell.length_a   1.000
_cell.length_b   1.000
_cell.length_c   1.000
_cell.angle_alpha   90.00
_cell.angle_beta   90.00
_cell.angle_gamma   90.00
#
_symmetry.space_group_name_H-M   'P 1'
#
loop_
_entity.id
_entity.type
_entity.pdbx_description
1 polymer ?
#
loop_
_entity_poly.entity_id
_entity_poly.type
_entity_poly.pdbx_seq_one_letter_code
_entity_poly.pdbx_strand_id
1 'polypeptide(L)'
;TFLGEHPLKIVSDGRAHRVPYLIGHTTHEGLYSTVPLMQDSKNLDKFESEIVPALKTIFAIENPNVAEIAKKIQKFYVPDETNINFAERAMQYVHLFGDGFFNFDIHE
;
A
#
# COMPACT_ATOMS: atom_id res chain seq x y z
N THR A 1 27.50 -4.21 4.77
CA THR A 1 26.18 -3.57 4.66
C THR A 1 26.30 -2.08 4.84
N PHE A 2 25.57 -1.29 4.06
CA PHE A 2 25.58 0.18 4.12
C PHE A 2 24.83 0.75 5.34
N LEU A 3 23.67 0.19 5.72
CA LEU A 3 22.91 0.56 6.92
C LEU A 3 23.10 -0.45 8.06
N GLY A 4 23.73 -0.04 9.16
CA GLY A 4 23.96 -0.90 10.32
C GLY A 4 22.75 -1.10 11.24
N GLU A 5 21.71 -0.29 11.08
CA GLU A 5 20.51 -0.26 11.93
C GLU A 5 19.26 0.09 11.11
N HIS A 6 18.08 -0.07 11.70
CA HIS A 6 16.82 0.29 11.06
C HIS A 6 16.76 1.81 10.76
N PRO A 7 16.36 2.25 9.55
CA PRO A 7 16.33 3.66 9.17
C PRO A 7 15.56 4.56 10.14
N LEU A 8 14.38 4.12 10.58
CA LEU A 8 13.57 4.87 11.55
C LEU A 8 14.34 5.17 12.84
N LYS A 9 15.19 4.24 13.31
CA LYS A 9 16.01 4.46 14.50
C LYS A 9 17.09 5.52 14.27
N ILE A 10 17.71 5.51 13.09
CA ILE A 10 18.75 6.50 12.73
C ILE A 10 18.14 7.90 12.68
N VAL A 11 16.96 8.04 12.10
CA VAL A 11 16.22 9.32 12.01
C VAL A 11 15.75 9.77 13.38
N SER A 12 15.10 8.90 14.17
CA SER A 12 14.55 9.27 15.49
C SER A 12 15.63 9.60 16.53
N ASP A 13 16.80 8.96 16.45
CA ASP A 13 17.96 9.31 17.28
C ASP A 13 18.63 10.63 16.84
N GLY A 14 18.17 11.26 15.75
CA GLY A 14 18.78 12.49 15.20
C GLY A 14 20.17 12.28 14.61
N ARG A 15 20.52 11.02 14.27
CA ARG A 15 21.81 10.63 13.66
C ARG A 15 21.82 10.76 12.14
N ALA A 16 20.66 11.01 11.53
CA ALA A 16 20.59 11.40 10.12
C ALA A 16 21.25 12.77 9.88
N HIS A 17 21.94 12.92 8.75
CA HIS A 17 22.59 14.18 8.40
C HIS A 17 21.55 15.29 8.20
N ARG A 18 21.77 16.46 8.82
CA ARG A 18 20.82 17.56 8.81
C ARG A 18 21.05 18.45 7.60
N VAL A 19 20.23 18.27 6.58
CA VAL A 19 20.20 19.09 5.37
C VAL A 19 18.75 19.41 5.00
N PRO A 20 18.49 20.49 4.24
CA PRO A 20 17.18 20.69 3.66
C PRO A 20 16.78 19.48 2.81
N TYR A 21 15.59 18.93 3.08
CA TYR A 21 15.04 17.78 2.37
C TYR A 21 13.64 18.12 1.89
N LEU A 22 13.34 17.75 0.64
CA LEU A 22 12.04 17.91 0.01
C LEU A 22 11.52 16.52 -0.34
N ILE A 23 10.32 16.20 0.15
CA ILE A 23 9.60 14.97 -0.15
C ILE A 23 8.20 15.32 -0.65
N GLY A 24 7.68 14.50 -1.56
CA GLY A 24 6.33 14.63 -2.10
C GLY A 24 5.96 13.37 -2.87
N HIS A 25 4.69 13.28 -3.23
CA HIS A 25 4.13 12.16 -3.99
C HIS A 25 3.12 12.68 -4.99
N THR A 26 2.77 11.84 -5.96
CA THR A 26 1.66 12.07 -6.89
C THR A 26 0.35 11.54 -6.32
N THR A 27 -0.76 11.92 -6.92
CA THR A 27 -2.09 11.45 -6.51
C THR A 27 -2.38 9.99 -6.88
N HIS A 28 -1.52 9.35 -7.69
CA HIS A 28 -1.76 8.04 -8.29
C HIS A 28 -0.53 7.12 -8.31
N GLU A 29 0.31 7.16 -7.26
CA GLU A 29 1.53 6.32 -7.16
C GLU A 29 1.24 4.82 -7.36
N GLY A 30 0.10 4.35 -6.82
CA GLY A 30 -0.28 2.94 -6.90
C GLY A 30 -0.52 2.41 -8.31
N LEU A 31 -0.63 3.28 -9.32
CA LEU A 31 -0.82 2.89 -10.72
C LEU A 31 0.26 1.91 -11.18
N TYR A 32 1.51 2.14 -10.77
CA TYR A 32 2.63 1.24 -11.07
C TYR A 32 2.36 -0.20 -10.60
N SER A 33 1.82 -0.37 -9.39
CA SER A 33 1.52 -1.68 -8.79
C SER A 33 0.22 -2.30 -9.33
N THR A 34 -0.71 -1.50 -9.83
CA THR A 34 -1.99 -1.98 -10.37
C THR A 34 -1.90 -2.47 -11.81
N VAL A 35 -0.95 -1.97 -12.62
CA VAL A 35 -0.82 -2.35 -14.04
C VAL A 35 -0.84 -3.87 -14.29
N PRO A 36 -0.10 -4.71 -13.55
CA PRO A 36 -0.13 -6.17 -13.76
C PRO A 36 -1.50 -6.81 -13.50
N LEU A 37 -2.28 -6.24 -12.56
CA LEU A 37 -3.65 -6.69 -12.27
C LEU A 37 -4.62 -6.28 -13.37
N MET A 38 -4.35 -5.16 -14.05
CA MET A 38 -5.21 -4.60 -15.10
C MET A 38 -5.05 -5.29 -16.46
N GLN A 39 -3.99 -6.08 -16.65
CA GLN A 39 -3.69 -6.72 -17.93
C GLN A 39 -4.56 -7.95 -18.21
N ASP A 40 -5.00 -8.66 -17.17
CA ASP A 40 -5.84 -9.85 -17.27
C ASP A 40 -6.73 -9.92 -16.02
N SER A 41 -8.04 -10.05 -16.19
CA SER A 41 -8.98 -10.15 -15.08
C SER A 41 -8.65 -11.32 -14.15
N LYS A 42 -8.02 -12.39 -14.64
CA LYS A 42 -7.56 -13.52 -13.82
C LYS A 42 -6.49 -13.13 -12.80
N ASN A 43 -5.66 -12.13 -13.10
CA ASN A 43 -4.65 -11.64 -12.17
C ASN A 43 -5.32 -10.90 -11.01
N LEU A 44 -6.36 -10.14 -11.33
CA LEU A 44 -7.17 -9.45 -10.33
C LEU A 44 -7.92 -10.46 -9.45
N ASP A 45 -8.61 -11.44 -10.04
CA ASP A 45 -9.32 -12.49 -9.29
C ASP A 45 -8.37 -13.25 -8.35
N LYS A 46 -7.18 -13.59 -8.84
CA LYS A 46 -6.14 -14.24 -8.03
C LYS A 46 -5.70 -13.34 -6.87
N PHE A 47 -5.40 -12.06 -7.14
CA PHE A 47 -5.02 -11.12 -6.09
C PHE A 47 -6.13 -10.97 -5.04
N GLU A 48 -7.38 -10.85 -5.45
CA GLU A 48 -8.53 -10.75 -4.54
C GLU A 48 -8.64 -11.97 -3.62
N SER A 49 -8.37 -13.18 -4.14
CA SER A 49 -8.34 -14.40 -3.32
C SER A 49 -7.22 -14.43 -2.27
N GLU A 50 -6.15 -13.67 -2.48
CA GLU A 50 -4.95 -13.58 -1.62
C GLU A 50 -4.81 -12.20 -0.96
N ILE A 51 -5.87 -11.39 -0.94
CA ILE A 51 -5.77 -9.98 -0.56
C ILE A 51 -5.41 -9.78 0.91
N VAL A 52 -5.87 -10.65 1.81
CA VAL A 52 -5.56 -10.55 3.25
C VAL A 52 -4.05 -10.71 3.54
N PRO A 53 -3.37 -11.77 3.08
CA PRO A 53 -1.91 -11.87 3.23
C PRO A 53 -1.18 -10.76 2.47
N ALA A 54 -1.67 -10.32 1.31
CA ALA A 54 -1.07 -9.20 0.58
C ALA A 54 -1.12 -7.89 1.41
N LEU A 55 -2.27 -7.56 2.00
CA LEU A 55 -2.45 -6.35 2.81
C LEU A 55 -1.59 -6.36 4.06
N LYS A 56 -1.34 -7.53 4.67
CA LYS A 56 -0.36 -7.64 5.76
C LYS A 56 1.02 -7.15 5.33
N THR A 57 1.47 -7.55 4.15
CA THR A 57 2.78 -7.16 3.61
C THR A 57 2.80 -5.71 3.19
N ILE A 58 1.78 -5.25 2.46
CA ILE A 58 1.69 -3.89 1.94
C ILE A 58 1.72 -2.87 3.07
N PHE A 59 0.93 -3.08 4.13
CA PHE A 59 0.81 -2.15 5.26
C PHE A 59 1.70 -2.52 6.46
N ALA A 60 2.67 -3.44 6.28
CA ALA A 60 3.57 -3.91 7.34
C ALA A 60 2.85 -4.22 8.68
N ILE A 61 1.70 -4.90 8.62
CA ILE A 61 0.82 -5.08 9.79
C ILE A 61 1.38 -6.13 10.75
N GLU A 62 1.96 -5.67 11.86
CA GLU A 62 2.43 -6.51 12.96
C GLU A 62 1.42 -6.58 14.11
N ASN A 63 0.25 -7.17 13.85
CA ASN A 63 -0.84 -7.26 14.83
C ASN A 63 -1.48 -8.67 14.86
N PRO A 64 -1.79 -9.24 16.05
CA PRO A 64 -2.50 -10.52 16.15
C PRO A 64 -3.85 -10.55 15.42
N ASN A 65 -4.52 -9.41 15.30
CA ASN A 65 -5.80 -9.24 14.62
C ASN A 65 -5.65 -8.86 13.13
N VAL A 66 -4.51 -9.16 12.50
CA VAL A 66 -4.19 -8.77 11.11
C VAL A 66 -5.29 -9.13 10.12
N ALA A 67 -5.97 -10.28 10.28
CA ALA A 67 -7.06 -10.67 9.38
C ALA A 67 -8.27 -9.72 9.47
N GLU A 68 -8.58 -9.21 10.66
CA GLU A 68 -9.66 -8.24 10.86
C GLU A 68 -9.27 -6.87 10.31
N ILE A 69 -8.03 -6.44 10.55
CA ILE A 69 -7.50 -5.17 10.05
C ILE A 69 -7.46 -5.19 8.51
N ALA A 70 -6.95 -6.26 7.92
CA ALA A 70 -6.91 -6.43 6.47
C ALA A 70 -8.30 -6.39 5.84
N LYS A 71 -9.31 -7.01 6.48
CA LYS A 71 -10.71 -6.91 6.01
C LYS A 71 -11.26 -5.49 6.09
N LYS A 72 -10.92 -4.74 7.13
CA LYS A 72 -11.30 -3.32 7.26
C LYS A 72 -10.66 -2.47 6.16
N ILE A 73 -9.37 -2.68 5.90
CA ILE A 73 -8.64 -2.01 4.81
C ILE A 73 -9.25 -2.36 3.46
N GLN A 74 -9.44 -3.65 3.17
CA GLN A 74 -10.07 -4.10 1.93
C GLN A 74 -11.43 -3.43 1.74
N LYS A 75 -12.30 -3.45 2.75
CA LYS A 75 -13.64 -2.86 2.65
C LYS A 75 -13.62 -1.34 2.47
N PHE A 76 -12.61 -0.66 3.01
CA PHE A 76 -12.44 0.78 2.85
C PHE A 76 -12.12 1.16 1.40
N TYR A 77 -11.18 0.46 0.76
CA TYR A 77 -10.77 0.77 -0.62
C TYR A 77 -11.64 0.10 -1.69
N VAL A 78 -12.03 -1.16 -1.45
CA VAL A 78 -12.73 -2.03 -2.40
C VAL A 78 -14.02 -2.53 -1.73
N PRO A 79 -15.08 -1.70 -1.68
CA PRO A 79 -16.35 -2.12 -1.11
C PRO A 79 -17.00 -3.23 -1.96
N ASP A 80 -17.91 -3.99 -1.32
CA ASP A 80 -18.69 -5.10 -1.91
C ASP A 80 -19.73 -4.63 -2.96
N GLU A 81 -19.41 -3.60 -3.74
CA GLU A 81 -20.23 -3.07 -4.81
C GLU A 81 -20.13 -3.96 -6.05
N THR A 82 -21.26 -4.43 -6.54
CA THR A 82 -21.35 -5.34 -7.70
C THR A 82 -21.58 -4.61 -9.03
N ASN A 83 -21.80 -3.29 -8.99
CA ASN A 83 -22.17 -2.47 -10.15
C ASN A 83 -21.08 -1.45 -10.54
N ILE A 84 -19.80 -1.79 -10.41
CA ILE A 84 -18.69 -0.96 -10.90
C ILE A 84 -18.00 -1.62 -12.09
N ASN A 85 -17.51 -0.81 -13.01
CA ASN A 85 -16.79 -1.33 -14.16
C ASN A 85 -15.33 -1.67 -13.81
N PHE A 86 -14.65 -2.38 -14.71
CA PHE A 86 -13.27 -2.81 -14.50
C PHE A 86 -12.29 -1.66 -14.22
N ALA A 87 -12.43 -0.52 -14.90
CA ALA A 87 -11.55 0.62 -14.70
C ALA A 87 -11.78 1.27 -13.33
N GLU A 88 -13.03 1.37 -12.88
CA GLU A 88 -13.38 1.85 -11.54
C GLU A 88 -12.82 0.93 -10.45
N ARG A 89 -12.97 -0.40 -10.64
CA ARG A 89 -12.38 -1.39 -9.73
C ARG A 89 -10.85 -1.27 -9.69
N ALA A 90 -10.21 -1.08 -10.84
CA ALA A 90 -8.77 -0.89 -10.89
C ALA A 90 -8.32 0.38 -10.15
N MET A 91 -9.06 1.48 -10.29
CA MET A 91 -8.74 2.73 -9.57
C MET A 91 -8.82 2.58 -8.05
N GLN A 92 -9.72 1.75 -7.53
CA GLN A 92 -9.76 1.41 -6.10
C GLN A 92 -8.44 0.77 -5.63
N TYR A 93 -7.85 -0.10 -6.44
CA TYR A 93 -6.52 -0.68 -6.16
C TYR A 93 -5.39 0.33 -6.33
N VAL A 94 -5.50 1.28 -7.26
CA VAL A 94 -4.52 2.38 -7.37
C VAL A 94 -4.45 3.17 -6.07
N HIS A 95 -5.59 3.46 -5.45
CA HIS A 95 -5.61 4.15 -4.15
C HIS A 95 -5.05 3.27 -3.02
N LEU A 96 -5.45 2.00 -2.95
CA LEU A 96 -4.95 1.06 -1.95
C LEU A 96 -3.42 0.93 -1.99
N PHE A 97 -2.85 0.72 -3.18
CA PHE A 97 -1.40 0.59 -3.33
C PHE A 97 -0.67 1.92 -3.16
N GLY A 98 -1.28 3.03 -3.56
CA GLY A 98 -0.71 4.37 -3.35
C GLY A 98 -0.53 4.66 -1.86
N ASP A 99 -1.56 4.39 -1.06
CA ASP A 99 -1.49 4.61 0.39
C ASP A 99 -0.58 3.59 1.07
N GLY A 100 -0.63 2.33 0.65
CA GLY A 100 0.14 1.25 1.26
C GLY A 100 1.65 1.28 0.97
N PHE A 101 2.09 1.79 -0.18
CA PHE A 101 3.51 1.78 -0.55
C PHE A 101 4.19 3.16 -0.49
N PHE A 102 3.42 4.25 -0.49
CA PHE A 102 3.99 5.58 -0.65
C PHE A 102 3.42 6.60 0.33
N ASN A 103 2.10 6.82 0.31
CA ASN A 103 1.54 8.00 0.98
C ASN A 103 1.65 7.90 2.51
N PHE A 104 1.46 6.72 3.09
CA PHE A 104 1.54 6.53 4.54
C PHE A 104 2.91 6.95 5.10
N ASP A 105 4.00 6.47 4.50
CA ASP A 105 5.37 6.71 4.98
C ASP A 105 5.84 8.18 4.78
N ILE A 106 5.12 8.98 4.00
CA ILE A 106 5.46 10.39 3.74
C ILE A 106 4.82 11.33 4.77
N HIS A 107 3.68 10.94 5.35
CA HIS A 107 2.88 11.81 6.23
C HIS A 107 2.96 11.45 7.72
N GLU A 108 3.58 10.32 8.09
CA GLU A 108 3.78 9.88 9.48
C GLU A 108 5.21 10.04 10.01
#